data_AF-A0A7C0YUS5-F1
#
_entry.id   AF-A0A7C0YUS5-F1
#
_cell.length_a   1.000
_cell.length_b   1.000
_cell.length_c   1.000
_cell.angle_alpha   90.00
_cell.angle_beta   90.00
_cell.angle_gamma   90.00
#
_symmetry.space_group_name_H-M   'P 1'
#
loop_
_entity.id
_entity.type
_entity.pdbx_description
1 polymer ?
#
loop_
_entity_poly.entity_id
_entity_poly.type
_entity_poly.pdbx_seq_one_letter_code
_entity_poly.pdbx_strand_id
1 'polypeptide(L)'
;MRKVVVFVLLVFASLVVFGCESTEEDKPTYDELIGFGKKYLERQDAVSAAEAFEAALKLDPNGVDAKYGLFLANIMQVTNLFSNLLDMVEEAEGLDTFGGDEPIGPYLQEFLRDVLEPGLAKNEELFIDLAATPDLLFQLGSYKLTIGEDVLIDWHGRFKQPELHLLSAVSALIAAAIHIVNAHNLEFDPSALDEMPPLSDDLWESLGALLEFLEDLMYDPNYPRFLYLKESEEGVVRMQAAGLLLGSTWFRIIEAFELASAQEGSRLDDPITYEDANFNGVRDPDEPLIIHGTPMIAELLGELEGIPPDQVGEDTRISGELVGILEDLFSVLGAAFLDESSMDIFPDEPNPITLADFNPLLVYFEIVPFPIPFLDLEMFTFYPGPFFANPESDGLRSLLEKLIEIYDFLGIFL
;
A
#
# COMPACT_ATOMS: atom_id res chain seq x y z
N MET A 1 55.57 -24.34 9.45
CA MET A 1 55.97 -23.61 10.67
C MET A 1 56.05 -22.09 10.49
N ARG A 2 56.85 -21.55 9.54
CA ARG A 2 57.04 -20.09 9.38
C ARG A 2 55.77 -19.28 9.07
N LYS A 3 54.81 -19.84 8.32
CA LYS A 3 53.52 -19.20 8.00
C LYS A 3 52.54 -19.14 9.19
N VAL A 4 52.60 -20.14 10.09
CA VAL A 4 51.75 -20.20 11.29
C VAL A 4 52.18 -19.15 12.32
N VAL A 5 53.48 -18.92 12.46
CA VAL A 5 54.04 -17.89 13.36
C VAL A 5 53.67 -16.48 12.89
N VAL A 6 53.64 -16.23 11.58
CA VAL A 6 53.24 -14.93 11.02
C VAL A 6 51.74 -14.66 11.23
N PHE A 7 50.89 -15.68 11.07
CA PHE A 7 49.46 -15.54 11.32
C PHE A 7 49.16 -15.27 12.80
N VAL A 8 49.80 -16.00 13.72
CA VAL A 8 49.65 -15.78 15.17
C VAL A 8 50.14 -14.39 15.58
N LEU A 9 51.26 -13.90 15.00
CA LEU A 9 51.75 -12.55 15.28
C LEU A 9 50.86 -11.45 14.70
N LEU A 10 50.18 -11.68 13.56
CA LEU A 10 49.21 -10.74 13.00
C LEU A 10 47.93 -10.67 13.83
N VAL A 11 47.45 -11.80 14.34
CA VAL A 11 46.30 -11.84 15.28
C VAL A 11 46.66 -11.20 16.62
N PHE A 12 47.89 -11.38 17.12
CA PHE A 12 48.33 -10.73 18.35
C PHE A 12 48.57 -9.23 18.16
N ALA A 13 49.11 -8.82 17.00
CA ALA A 13 49.27 -7.41 16.65
C ALA A 13 47.91 -6.73 16.45
N SER A 14 46.91 -7.40 15.87
CA SER A 14 45.55 -6.85 15.79
C SER A 14 44.94 -6.72 17.18
N LEU A 15 45.08 -7.71 18.05
CA LEU A 15 44.58 -7.64 19.44
C LEU A 15 45.24 -6.54 20.28
N VAL A 16 46.52 -6.20 20.02
CA VAL A 16 47.24 -5.13 20.73
C VAL A 16 46.95 -3.74 20.13
N VAL A 17 46.68 -3.64 18.82
CA VAL A 17 46.29 -2.38 18.17
C VAL A 17 44.82 -2.02 18.44
N PHE A 18 43.94 -3.01 18.62
CA PHE A 18 42.54 -2.80 19.03
C PHE A 18 42.34 -2.77 20.56
N GLY A 19 43.40 -2.90 21.35
CA GLY A 19 43.40 -2.63 22.79
C GLY A 19 43.42 -1.14 23.13
N CYS A 20 42.83 -0.29 22.26
CA CYS A 20 42.60 1.11 22.55
C CYS A 20 41.49 1.20 23.60
N GLU A 21 41.86 1.78 24.74
CA GLU A 21 41.03 2.46 25.72
C GLU A 21 39.63 2.75 25.14
N SER A 22 38.63 1.96 25.56
CA SER A 22 37.23 2.27 25.27
C SER A 22 36.92 3.55 26.02
N THR A 23 37.23 4.70 25.42
CA THR A 23 36.60 5.96 25.76
C THR A 23 35.11 5.64 25.79
N GLU A 24 34.46 5.80 26.96
CA GLU A 24 33.01 5.70 27.05
C GLU A 24 32.45 6.59 25.95
N GLU A 25 32.00 5.98 24.84
CA GLU A 25 31.32 6.72 23.80
C GLU A 25 30.03 7.22 24.45
N ASP A 26 29.89 8.55 24.54
CA ASP A 26 28.68 9.17 25.02
C ASP A 26 27.51 8.58 24.23
N LYS A 27 26.61 7.88 24.94
CA LYS A 27 25.44 7.28 24.31
C LYS A 27 24.59 8.39 23.70
N PRO A 28 24.08 8.20 22.47
CA PRO A 28 23.28 9.22 21.83
C PRO A 28 22.02 9.52 22.66
N THR A 29 21.67 10.79 22.71
CA THR A 29 20.45 11.30 23.33
C THR A 29 19.22 10.99 22.46
N TYR A 30 18.02 11.14 23.03
CA TYR A 30 16.76 10.96 22.30
C TYR A 30 16.69 11.87 21.05
N ASP A 31 16.99 13.17 21.20
CA ASP A 31 16.92 14.14 20.10
C ASP A 31 17.94 13.83 18.99
N GLU A 32 19.13 13.32 19.36
CA GLU A 32 20.13 12.88 18.38
C GLU A 32 19.64 11.66 17.59
N LEU A 33 19.01 10.69 18.25
CA LEU A 33 18.42 9.51 17.61
C LEU A 33 17.27 9.90 16.67
N ILE A 34 16.39 10.83 17.06
CA ILE A 34 15.37 11.41 16.18
C ILE A 34 16.03 12.05 14.96
N GLY A 35 17.07 12.86 15.18
CA GLY A 35 17.83 13.50 14.12
C GLY A 35 18.51 12.53 13.16
N PHE A 36 18.98 11.37 13.65
CA PHE A 36 19.50 10.30 12.80
C PHE A 36 18.38 9.63 12.01
N GLY A 37 17.28 9.24 12.65
CA GLY A 37 16.14 8.61 11.99
C GLY A 37 15.59 9.44 10.84
N LYS A 38 15.38 10.76 11.06
CA LYS A 38 14.94 11.70 10.01
C LYS A 38 15.91 11.76 8.83
N LYS A 39 17.22 11.83 9.08
CA LYS A 39 18.23 11.82 8.01
C LYS A 39 18.29 10.50 7.24
N TYR A 40 17.98 9.38 7.88
CA TYR A 40 17.92 8.09 7.22
C TYR A 40 16.67 7.99 6.33
N LEU A 41 15.51 8.47 6.79
CA LEU A 41 14.30 8.59 5.94
C LEU A 41 14.57 9.46 4.70
N GLU A 42 15.21 10.63 4.87
CA GLU A 42 15.57 11.52 3.76
C GLU A 42 16.54 10.88 2.74
N ARG A 43 17.22 9.79 3.12
CA ARG A 43 18.15 9.02 2.28
C ARG A 43 17.56 7.70 1.80
N GLN A 44 16.28 7.45 2.07
CA GLN A 44 15.59 6.20 1.78
C GLN A 44 16.21 4.96 2.47
N ASP A 45 16.92 5.15 3.57
CA ASP A 45 17.50 4.07 4.38
C ASP A 45 16.50 3.67 5.49
N ALA A 46 15.47 2.93 5.09
CA ALA A 46 14.37 2.53 5.95
C ALA A 46 14.82 1.74 7.19
N VAL A 47 15.80 0.83 7.03
CA VAL A 47 16.29 -0.03 8.11
C VAL A 47 17.01 0.80 9.17
N SER A 48 17.98 1.63 8.76
CA SER A 48 18.70 2.49 9.71
C SER A 48 17.77 3.52 10.36
N ALA A 49 16.75 3.99 9.64
CA ALA A 49 15.72 4.87 10.20
C ALA A 49 14.93 4.17 11.33
N ALA A 50 14.42 2.96 11.06
CA ALA A 50 13.69 2.17 12.04
C ALA A 50 14.53 1.89 13.29
N GLU A 51 15.79 1.45 13.13
CA GLU A 51 16.70 1.20 14.26
C GLU A 51 16.92 2.45 15.13
N ALA A 52 17.08 3.63 14.51
CA ALA A 52 17.26 4.89 15.22
C ALA A 52 16.00 5.28 16.00
N PHE A 53 14.81 5.17 15.41
CA PHE A 53 13.54 5.47 16.07
C PHE A 53 13.21 4.47 17.18
N GLU A 54 13.48 3.18 16.99
CA GLU A 54 13.36 2.18 18.06
C GLU A 54 14.33 2.45 19.22
N ALA A 55 15.56 2.87 18.93
CA ALA A 55 16.50 3.28 19.97
C ALA A 55 15.99 4.51 20.72
N ALA A 56 15.36 5.47 20.03
CA ALA A 56 14.73 6.62 20.66
C ALA A 56 13.55 6.19 21.57
N LEU A 57 12.70 5.25 21.11
CA LEU A 57 11.61 4.70 21.92
C LEU A 57 12.07 3.92 23.16
N LYS A 58 13.29 3.36 23.15
CA LYS A 58 13.88 2.76 24.36
C LYS A 58 14.25 3.81 25.41
N LEU A 59 14.53 5.05 25.00
CA LEU A 59 14.81 6.18 25.91
C LEU A 59 13.51 6.86 26.37
N ASP A 60 12.56 7.06 25.45
CA ASP A 60 11.22 7.58 25.73
C ASP A 60 10.15 6.78 24.96
N PRO A 61 9.48 5.81 25.62
CA PRO A 61 8.43 5.01 25.00
C PRO A 61 7.21 5.79 24.52
N ASN A 62 7.04 7.04 24.97
CA ASN A 62 5.93 7.91 24.57
C ASN A 62 6.34 8.99 23.56
N GLY A 63 7.58 8.93 23.05
CA GLY A 63 8.10 9.88 22.09
C GLY A 63 7.32 9.88 20.78
N VAL A 64 6.48 10.91 20.56
CA VAL A 64 5.62 11.05 19.38
C VAL A 64 6.42 11.05 18.08
N ASP A 65 7.50 11.83 18.02
CA ASP A 65 8.41 11.88 16.86
C ASP A 65 9.01 10.51 16.54
N ALA A 66 9.37 9.72 17.55
CA ALA A 66 9.93 8.39 17.35
C ALA A 66 8.88 7.41 16.82
N LYS A 67 7.65 7.47 17.33
CA LYS A 67 6.53 6.64 16.86
C LYS A 67 6.18 6.96 15.41
N TYR A 68 6.04 8.25 15.07
CA TYR A 68 5.72 8.67 13.71
C TYR A 68 6.85 8.32 12.74
N GLY A 69 8.11 8.58 13.13
CA GLY A 69 9.27 8.22 12.33
C GLY A 69 9.39 6.71 12.08
N LEU A 70 9.11 5.88 13.09
CA LEU A 70 9.09 4.42 12.95
C LEU A 70 7.97 3.95 12.03
N PHE A 71 6.78 4.56 12.13
CA PHE A 71 5.66 4.28 11.24
C PHE A 71 6.03 4.53 9.76
N LEU A 72 6.65 5.68 9.47
CA LEU A 72 7.15 6.00 8.12
C LEU A 72 8.25 5.04 7.66
N ALA A 73 9.21 4.71 8.53
CA ALA A 73 10.30 3.80 8.20
C ALA A 73 9.80 2.41 7.81
N ASN A 74 8.80 1.89 8.53
CA ASN A 74 8.20 0.60 8.24
C ASN A 74 7.46 0.58 6.89
N ILE A 75 6.71 1.63 6.55
CA ILE A 75 6.05 1.73 5.22
C ILE A 75 7.10 1.74 4.12
N MET A 76 8.15 2.56 4.28
CA MET A 76 9.26 2.61 3.31
C MET A 76 9.99 1.27 3.19
N GLN A 77 10.19 0.55 4.30
CA GLN A 77 10.82 -0.77 4.28
C GLN A 77 9.99 -1.76 3.46
N VAL A 78 8.67 -1.73 3.62
CA VAL A 78 7.73 -2.58 2.88
C VAL A 78 7.80 -2.28 1.39
N THR A 79 7.74 -1.01 0.97
CA THR A 79 7.80 -0.63 -0.45
C THR A 79 9.16 -0.93 -1.08
N ASN A 80 10.25 -0.71 -0.34
CA ASN A 80 11.61 -1.09 -0.78
C ASN A 80 11.72 -2.61 -0.97
N LEU A 81 11.08 -3.39 -0.10
CA LEU A 81 11.08 -4.84 -0.22
C LEU A 81 10.28 -5.31 -1.44
N PHE A 82 9.13 -4.69 -1.72
CA PHE A 82 8.38 -4.95 -2.95
C PHE A 82 9.20 -4.63 -4.20
N SER A 83 9.91 -3.50 -4.21
CA SER A 83 10.81 -3.15 -5.32
C SER A 83 11.86 -4.24 -5.55
N ASN A 84 12.56 -4.65 -4.49
CA ASN A 84 13.55 -5.72 -4.59
C ASN A 84 12.93 -7.06 -5.04
N LEU A 85 11.68 -7.35 -4.67
CA LEU A 85 10.97 -8.55 -5.14
C LEU A 85 10.68 -8.48 -6.63
N LEU A 86 10.22 -7.33 -7.13
CA LEU A 86 9.98 -7.11 -8.57
C LEU A 86 11.28 -7.25 -9.35
N ASP A 87 12.36 -6.59 -8.91
CA ASP A 87 13.69 -6.71 -9.53
C ASP A 87 14.17 -8.16 -9.58
N MET A 88 13.96 -8.93 -8.49
CA MET A 88 14.32 -10.35 -8.47
C MET A 88 13.47 -11.19 -9.43
N VAL A 89 12.19 -10.87 -9.61
CA VAL A 89 11.31 -11.58 -10.56
C VAL A 89 11.75 -11.26 -12.00
N GLU A 90 12.02 -10.00 -12.32
CA GLU A 90 12.53 -9.59 -13.64
C GLU A 90 13.91 -10.20 -13.95
N GLU A 91 14.82 -10.24 -12.98
CA GLU A 91 16.12 -10.91 -13.14
C GLU A 91 15.98 -12.43 -13.28
N ALA A 92 14.96 -13.03 -12.66
CA ALA A 92 14.71 -14.47 -12.69
C ALA A 92 14.21 -14.96 -14.05
N GLU A 93 13.48 -14.13 -14.82
CA GLU A 93 13.15 -14.41 -16.22
C GLU A 93 14.41 -14.64 -17.09
N GLY A 94 15.59 -14.21 -16.61
CA GLY A 94 16.88 -14.45 -17.24
C GLY A 94 17.70 -15.61 -16.66
N LEU A 95 17.29 -16.22 -15.56
CA LEU A 95 18.09 -17.18 -14.81
C LEU A 95 17.37 -18.53 -14.61
N ASP A 96 17.94 -19.60 -15.17
CA ASP A 96 17.72 -21.03 -14.82
C ASP A 96 17.89 -21.33 -13.29
N THR A 97 18.09 -20.33 -12.44
CA THR A 97 18.50 -20.47 -11.03
C THR A 97 17.39 -20.88 -10.08
N PHE A 98 16.11 -20.77 -10.48
CA PHE A 98 15.03 -21.43 -9.76
C PHE A 98 14.88 -22.92 -10.13
N GLY A 99 15.85 -23.51 -10.86
CA GLY A 99 15.87 -24.86 -11.44
C GLY A 99 15.67 -26.06 -10.51
N GLY A 100 14.63 -26.04 -9.69
CA GLY A 100 13.97 -27.17 -9.07
C GLY A 100 12.47 -27.08 -9.34
N ASP A 101 11.83 -28.23 -9.46
CA ASP A 101 10.38 -28.39 -9.64
C ASP A 101 9.57 -27.97 -8.38
N GLU A 102 10.08 -27.02 -7.59
CA GLU A 102 9.48 -26.59 -6.33
C GLU A 102 8.57 -25.37 -6.56
N PRO A 103 7.33 -25.39 -6.03
CA PRO A 103 6.39 -24.28 -6.21
C PRO A 103 6.88 -23.03 -5.48
N ILE A 104 6.82 -21.87 -6.14
CA ILE A 104 7.25 -20.57 -5.56
C ILE A 104 6.24 -20.01 -4.55
N GLY A 105 4.96 -20.35 -4.68
CA GLY A 105 3.90 -19.82 -3.82
C GLY A 105 4.17 -19.98 -2.32
N PRO A 106 4.48 -21.20 -1.81
CA PRO A 106 4.80 -21.40 -0.39
C PRO A 106 5.96 -20.52 0.10
N TYR A 107 7.01 -20.33 -0.70
CA TYR A 107 8.14 -19.48 -0.36
C TYR A 107 7.76 -18.00 -0.30
N LEU A 108 7.00 -17.52 -1.29
CA LEU A 108 6.47 -16.16 -1.29
C LEU A 108 5.59 -15.92 -0.06
N GLN A 109 4.68 -16.85 0.24
CA GLN A 109 3.79 -16.74 1.38
C GLN A 109 4.53 -16.76 2.73
N GLU A 110 5.53 -17.62 2.88
CA GLU A 110 6.41 -17.64 4.06
C GLU A 110 7.14 -16.31 4.22
N PHE A 111 7.69 -15.78 3.12
CA PHE A 111 8.35 -14.47 3.12
C PHE A 111 7.40 -13.33 3.53
N LEU A 112 6.23 -13.23 2.90
CA LEU A 112 5.26 -12.17 3.23
C LEU A 112 4.81 -12.27 4.69
N ARG A 113 4.54 -13.48 5.17
CA ARG A 113 4.11 -13.72 6.56
C ARG A 113 5.21 -13.41 7.58
N ASP A 114 6.43 -13.87 7.34
CA ASP A 114 7.47 -13.85 8.36
C ASP A 114 8.31 -12.56 8.31
N VAL A 115 8.30 -11.85 7.18
CA VAL A 115 9.07 -10.61 6.97
C VAL A 115 8.18 -9.36 6.99
N LEU A 116 7.05 -9.36 6.27
CA LEU A 116 6.24 -8.13 6.09
C LEU A 116 5.13 -7.97 7.14
N GLU A 117 4.38 -9.03 7.44
CA GLU A 117 3.24 -8.94 8.38
C GLU A 117 3.62 -8.34 9.74
N PRO A 118 4.77 -8.69 10.38
CA PRO A 118 5.12 -8.12 11.68
C PRO A 118 5.32 -6.60 11.64
N GLY A 119 5.92 -6.08 10.56
CA GLY A 119 6.12 -4.64 10.37
C GLY A 119 4.80 -3.89 10.17
N LEU A 120 3.89 -4.47 9.38
CA LEU A 120 2.56 -3.89 9.12
C LEU A 120 1.65 -3.95 10.36
N ALA A 121 1.67 -5.06 11.10
CA ALA A 121 0.99 -5.15 12.39
C ALA A 121 1.52 -4.11 13.38
N LYS A 122 2.84 -3.87 13.38
CA LYS A 122 3.44 -2.81 14.20
C LYS A 122 2.99 -1.42 13.77
N ASN A 123 2.84 -1.18 12.47
CA ASN A 123 2.31 0.08 11.94
C ASN A 123 0.88 0.34 12.38
N GLU A 124 0.03 -0.68 12.41
CA GLU A 124 -1.34 -0.54 12.89
C GLU A 124 -1.39 -0.13 14.38
N GLU A 125 -0.54 -0.72 15.23
CA GLU A 125 -0.41 -0.30 16.63
C GLU A 125 0.05 1.16 16.76
N LEU A 126 1.03 1.57 15.95
CA LEU A 126 1.54 2.94 15.94
C LEU A 126 0.48 3.93 15.45
N PHE A 127 -0.26 3.57 14.41
CA PHE A 127 -1.35 4.37 13.87
C PHE A 127 -2.42 4.67 14.93
N ILE A 128 -2.91 3.64 15.64
CA ILE A 128 -3.94 3.81 16.68
C ILE A 128 -3.49 4.81 17.75
N ASP A 129 -2.24 4.72 18.18
CA ASP A 129 -1.68 5.60 19.21
C ASP A 129 -1.41 7.03 18.71
N LEU A 130 -0.91 7.16 17.47
CA LEU A 130 -0.65 8.46 16.84
C LEU A 130 -1.95 9.20 16.47
N ALA A 131 -2.97 8.48 15.98
CA ALA A 131 -4.29 9.04 15.67
C ALA A 131 -4.98 9.61 16.92
N ALA A 132 -4.72 9.02 18.10
CA ALA A 132 -5.20 9.52 19.38
C ALA A 132 -4.40 10.73 19.93
N THR A 133 -3.29 11.10 19.30
CA THR A 133 -2.40 12.18 19.77
C THR A 133 -2.89 13.54 19.27
N PRO A 134 -3.25 14.47 20.17
CA PRO A 134 -3.67 15.83 19.78
C PRO A 134 -2.47 16.62 19.23
N ASP A 135 -2.74 17.53 18.31
CA ASP A 135 -1.73 18.43 17.71
C ASP A 135 -0.51 17.69 17.13
N LEU A 136 -0.74 16.50 16.57
CA LEU A 136 0.29 15.67 15.96
C LEU A 136 1.08 16.45 14.91
N LEU A 137 2.40 16.50 15.08
CA LEU A 137 3.30 17.19 14.17
C LEU A 137 4.63 16.44 14.08
N PHE A 138 4.99 16.01 12.87
CA PHE A 138 6.30 15.45 12.55
C PHE A 138 6.88 16.21 11.34
N GLN A 139 8.07 16.78 11.49
CA GLN A 139 8.70 17.55 10.41
C GLN A 139 9.85 16.78 9.76
N LEU A 140 9.87 16.76 8.42
CA LEU A 140 10.89 16.09 7.61
C LEU A 140 11.27 16.92 6.38
N GLY A 141 12.53 16.85 5.93
CA GLY A 141 12.98 17.54 4.73
C GLY A 141 12.50 16.91 3.43
N SER A 142 12.43 15.57 3.37
CA SER A 142 11.88 14.81 2.24
C SER A 142 11.59 13.38 2.69
N TYR A 143 10.48 12.82 2.20
CA TYR A 143 10.03 11.45 2.36
C TYR A 143 9.65 10.90 0.99
N LYS A 144 10.43 9.92 0.51
CA LYS A 144 10.19 9.30 -0.79
C LYS A 144 9.73 7.87 -0.63
N LEU A 145 8.58 7.55 -1.20
CA LEU A 145 8.15 6.16 -1.41
C LEU A 145 8.27 5.84 -2.89
N THR A 146 8.97 4.74 -3.17
CA THR A 146 9.21 4.26 -4.53
C THR A 146 8.78 2.80 -4.65
N ILE A 147 8.37 2.42 -5.86
CA ILE A 147 8.25 1.03 -6.30
C ILE A 147 9.08 0.91 -7.56
N GLY A 148 10.15 0.11 -7.51
CA GLY A 148 11.16 0.08 -8.57
C GLY A 148 11.84 1.45 -8.72
N GLU A 149 11.89 1.96 -9.94
CA GLU A 149 12.42 3.30 -10.25
C GLU A 149 11.37 4.41 -10.08
N ASP A 150 10.08 4.05 -9.95
CA ASP A 150 8.97 5.00 -9.93
C ASP A 150 8.79 5.62 -8.55
N VAL A 151 8.65 6.95 -8.53
CA VAL A 151 8.37 7.71 -7.32
C VAL A 151 6.87 7.85 -7.15
N LEU A 152 6.32 7.13 -6.18
CA LEU A 152 4.89 7.22 -5.84
C LEU A 152 4.59 8.51 -5.06
N ILE A 153 5.44 8.79 -4.06
CA ILE A 153 5.30 9.89 -3.13
C ILE A 153 6.68 10.54 -2.94
N ASP A 154 6.75 11.87 -2.98
CA ASP A 154 7.90 12.70 -2.60
C ASP A 154 7.40 13.86 -1.72
N TRP A 155 7.05 13.54 -0.48
CA TRP A 155 6.49 14.51 0.46
C TRP A 155 7.58 15.24 1.24
N HIS A 156 7.32 16.47 1.62
CA HIS A 156 8.20 17.26 2.47
C HIS A 156 7.40 18.14 3.43
N GLY A 157 8.04 18.59 4.50
CA GLY A 157 7.48 19.58 5.41
C GLY A 157 6.84 18.95 6.64
N ARG A 158 5.60 19.32 6.96
CA ARG A 158 4.93 19.01 8.22
C ARG A 158 3.86 17.95 8.04
N PHE A 159 4.15 16.78 8.56
CA PHE A 159 3.26 15.63 8.59
C PHE A 159 2.38 15.73 9.83
N LYS A 160 1.07 15.65 9.64
CA LYS A 160 0.04 15.76 10.68
C LYS A 160 -0.89 14.54 10.57
N GLN A 161 -2.13 14.72 11.06
CA GLN A 161 -3.16 13.68 11.04
C GLN A 161 -3.59 13.27 9.60
N PRO A 162 -3.83 14.17 8.63
CA PRO A 162 -4.20 13.74 7.27
C PRO A 162 -3.17 12.82 6.63
N GLU A 163 -1.88 13.18 6.70
CA GLU A 163 -0.80 12.37 6.15
C GLU A 163 -0.70 11.01 6.85
N LEU A 164 -0.90 10.98 8.17
CA LEU A 164 -0.94 9.73 8.94
C LEU A 164 -2.06 8.82 8.45
N HIS A 165 -3.27 9.36 8.29
CA HIS A 165 -4.44 8.59 7.86
C HIS A 165 -4.27 8.07 6.43
N LEU A 166 -3.77 8.89 5.50
CA LEU A 166 -3.54 8.46 4.12
C LEU A 166 -2.45 7.37 4.03
N LEU A 167 -1.32 7.54 4.71
CA LEU A 167 -0.27 6.51 4.76
C LEU A 167 -0.72 5.24 5.50
N SER A 168 -1.59 5.39 6.50
CA SER A 168 -2.20 4.27 7.21
C SER A 168 -3.18 3.49 6.31
N ALA A 169 -3.89 4.18 5.40
CA ALA A 169 -4.70 3.53 4.38
C ALA A 169 -3.81 2.71 3.43
N VAL A 170 -2.68 3.26 2.96
CA VAL A 170 -1.70 2.51 2.15
C VAL A 170 -1.19 1.27 2.88
N SER A 171 -0.79 1.42 4.15
CA SER A 171 -0.33 0.30 4.98
C SER A 171 -1.41 -0.78 5.16
N ALA A 172 -2.67 -0.38 5.36
CA ALA A 172 -3.80 -1.29 5.49
C ALA A 172 -4.10 -2.04 4.19
N LEU A 173 -4.03 -1.35 3.05
CA LEU A 173 -4.20 -1.96 1.73
C LEU A 173 -3.14 -3.03 1.46
N ILE A 174 -1.87 -2.73 1.74
CA ILE A 174 -0.78 -3.70 1.60
C ILE A 174 -0.99 -4.90 2.53
N ALA A 175 -1.36 -4.66 3.79
CA ALA A 175 -1.66 -5.73 4.73
C ALA A 175 -2.83 -6.60 4.24
N ALA A 176 -3.88 -6.00 3.69
CA ALA A 176 -5.01 -6.75 3.14
C ALA A 176 -4.60 -7.63 1.96
N ALA A 177 -3.77 -7.10 1.05
CA ALA A 177 -3.22 -7.86 -0.06
C ALA A 177 -2.39 -9.06 0.42
N ILE A 178 -1.53 -8.87 1.44
CA ILE A 178 -0.76 -9.97 2.05
C ILE A 178 -1.69 -11.01 2.68
N HIS A 179 -2.73 -10.59 3.39
CA HIS A 179 -3.71 -11.51 3.95
C HIS A 179 -4.43 -12.33 2.87
N ILE A 180 -4.81 -11.70 1.76
CA ILE A 180 -5.40 -12.39 0.60
C ILE A 180 -4.40 -13.40 0.04
N VAL A 181 -3.17 -12.99 -0.26
CA VAL A 181 -2.11 -13.87 -0.79
C VAL A 181 -1.88 -15.06 0.15
N ASN A 182 -1.81 -14.83 1.46
CA ASN A 182 -1.58 -15.88 2.46
C ASN A 182 -2.81 -16.76 2.74
N ALA A 183 -4.02 -16.31 2.42
CA ALA A 183 -5.25 -17.08 2.59
C ALA A 183 -5.45 -18.17 1.52
N HIS A 184 -4.84 -18.01 0.35
CA HIS A 184 -5.09 -18.87 -0.82
C HIS A 184 -3.95 -19.85 -1.07
N ASN A 185 -4.24 -20.92 -1.81
CA ASN A 185 -3.20 -21.80 -2.32
C ASN A 185 -2.58 -21.18 -3.59
N LEU A 186 -1.27 -20.95 -3.56
CA LEU A 186 -0.47 -20.39 -4.66
C LEU A 186 0.55 -21.40 -5.18
N GLU A 187 0.28 -22.70 -5.01
CA GLU A 187 1.13 -23.77 -5.54
C GLU A 187 1.00 -23.82 -7.06
N PHE A 188 1.92 -23.16 -7.75
CA PHE A 188 2.14 -23.29 -9.19
C PHE A 188 3.65 -23.39 -9.50
N ASP A 189 3.98 -23.99 -10.64
CA ASP A 189 5.36 -24.07 -11.14
C ASP A 189 5.79 -22.68 -11.66
N PRO A 190 6.93 -22.14 -11.21
CA PRO A 190 7.46 -20.89 -11.74
C PRO A 190 7.58 -20.86 -13.26
N SER A 191 7.78 -22.02 -13.92
CA SER A 191 7.84 -22.09 -15.38
C SER A 191 6.54 -21.67 -16.06
N ALA A 192 5.41 -21.65 -15.34
CA ALA A 192 4.17 -21.12 -15.89
C ALA A 192 4.26 -19.60 -16.15
N LEU A 193 5.13 -18.87 -15.43
CA LEU A 193 5.37 -17.45 -15.70
C LEU A 193 5.98 -17.21 -17.10
N ASP A 194 6.71 -18.19 -17.66
CA ASP A 194 7.23 -18.12 -19.03
C ASP A 194 6.09 -18.10 -20.08
N GLU A 195 4.88 -18.53 -19.69
CA GLU A 195 3.68 -18.50 -20.53
C GLU A 195 2.89 -17.19 -20.37
N MET A 196 3.26 -16.33 -19.41
CA MET A 196 2.61 -15.04 -19.22
C MET A 196 2.88 -14.15 -20.45
N PRO A 197 1.84 -13.61 -21.10
CA PRO A 197 2.04 -12.68 -22.20
C PRO A 197 2.77 -11.43 -21.70
N PRO A 198 3.64 -10.81 -22.52
CA PRO A 198 4.31 -9.58 -22.12
C PRO A 198 3.25 -8.50 -21.89
N LEU A 199 3.40 -7.75 -20.79
CA LEU A 199 2.56 -6.60 -20.52
C LEU A 199 2.83 -5.51 -21.56
N SER A 200 1.77 -4.83 -21.99
CA SER A 200 1.81 -3.73 -22.93
C SER A 200 1.76 -2.37 -22.21
N ASP A 201 2.13 -1.30 -22.91
CA ASP A 201 1.94 0.07 -22.42
C ASP A 201 0.44 0.44 -22.29
N ASP A 202 -0.46 -0.30 -22.95
CA ASP A 202 -1.90 -0.16 -22.82
C ASP A 202 -2.41 -0.98 -21.61
N LEU A 203 -3.07 -0.28 -20.68
CA LEU A 203 -3.59 -0.87 -19.45
C LEU A 203 -4.62 -1.98 -19.72
N TRP A 204 -5.46 -1.82 -20.76
CA TRP A 204 -6.53 -2.78 -21.07
C TRP A 204 -5.96 -4.07 -21.66
N GLU A 205 -5.02 -3.96 -22.60
CA GLU A 205 -4.29 -5.12 -23.14
C GLU A 205 -3.51 -5.86 -22.03
N SER A 206 -2.84 -5.13 -21.13
CA SER A 206 -2.12 -5.70 -19.99
C SER A 206 -3.04 -6.40 -18.98
N LEU A 207 -4.20 -5.81 -18.68
CA LEU A 207 -5.20 -6.43 -17.83
C LEU A 207 -5.76 -7.71 -18.46
N GLY A 208 -6.06 -7.70 -19.76
CA GLY A 208 -6.50 -8.87 -20.50
C GLY A 208 -5.49 -10.01 -20.45
N ALA A 209 -4.22 -9.71 -20.73
CA ALA A 209 -3.13 -10.68 -20.66
C ALA A 209 -3.00 -11.31 -19.26
N LEU A 210 -3.12 -10.49 -18.21
CA LEU A 210 -3.07 -10.98 -16.83
C LEU A 210 -4.28 -11.87 -16.49
N LEU A 211 -5.49 -11.48 -16.89
CA LEU A 211 -6.71 -12.24 -16.65
C LEU A 211 -6.69 -13.59 -17.39
N GLU A 212 -6.26 -13.61 -18.65
CA GLU A 212 -6.07 -14.84 -19.44
C GLU A 212 -5.06 -15.78 -18.77
N PHE A 213 -3.91 -15.24 -18.33
CA PHE A 213 -2.90 -16.02 -17.61
C PHE A 213 -3.43 -16.62 -16.29
N LEU A 214 -4.17 -15.82 -15.50
CA LEU A 214 -4.78 -16.29 -14.26
C LEU A 214 -5.85 -17.35 -14.51
N GLU A 215 -6.64 -17.21 -15.58
CA GLU A 215 -7.63 -18.20 -16.01
C GLU A 215 -6.96 -19.52 -16.37
N ASP A 216 -5.89 -19.48 -17.17
CA ASP A 216 -5.11 -20.66 -17.56
C ASP A 216 -4.56 -21.40 -16.33
N LEU A 217 -3.95 -20.67 -15.38
CA LEU A 217 -3.48 -21.26 -14.12
C LEU A 217 -4.61 -21.85 -13.28
N MET A 218 -5.77 -21.20 -13.24
CA MET A 218 -6.93 -21.70 -12.51
C MET A 218 -7.41 -23.03 -13.06
N TYR A 219 -7.42 -23.22 -14.38
CA TYR A 219 -7.93 -24.44 -15.02
C TYR A 219 -6.84 -25.47 -15.37
N ASP A 220 -5.57 -25.19 -15.11
CA ASP A 220 -4.48 -26.14 -15.30
C ASP A 220 -4.64 -27.37 -14.38
N PRO A 221 -4.74 -28.60 -14.92
CA PRO A 221 -4.79 -29.82 -14.12
C PRO A 221 -3.56 -30.07 -13.23
N ASN A 222 -2.43 -29.40 -13.48
CA ASN A 222 -1.22 -29.44 -12.66
C ASN A 222 -1.37 -28.60 -11.38
N TYR A 223 -2.21 -27.56 -11.39
CA TYR A 223 -2.45 -26.66 -10.26
C TYR A 223 -3.92 -26.66 -9.83
N PRO A 224 -4.52 -27.84 -9.51
CA PRO A 224 -5.96 -27.96 -9.28
C PRO A 224 -6.46 -27.21 -8.04
N ARG A 225 -5.54 -26.64 -7.25
CA ARG A 225 -5.82 -25.87 -6.03
C ARG A 225 -5.44 -24.39 -6.16
N PHE A 226 -4.92 -23.94 -7.29
CA PHE A 226 -4.55 -22.55 -7.47
C PHE A 226 -5.74 -21.62 -7.15
N LEU A 227 -5.50 -20.67 -6.25
CA LEU A 227 -6.44 -19.68 -5.72
C LEU A 227 -7.64 -20.21 -4.93
N TYR A 228 -7.71 -21.51 -4.65
CA TYR A 228 -8.63 -22.01 -3.63
C TYR A 228 -8.23 -21.48 -2.25
N LEU A 229 -9.22 -21.31 -1.38
CA LEU A 229 -8.95 -20.99 0.01
C LEU A 229 -8.17 -22.14 0.67
N LYS A 230 -7.15 -21.83 1.45
CA LYS A 230 -6.44 -22.86 2.23
C LYS A 230 -7.42 -23.57 3.16
N GLU A 231 -7.41 -24.90 3.15
CA GLU A 231 -8.35 -25.77 3.90
C GLU A 231 -8.28 -25.58 5.43
N SER A 232 -7.28 -24.85 5.93
CA SER A 232 -7.12 -24.50 7.35
C SER A 232 -8.03 -23.34 7.76
N GLU A 233 -8.43 -23.31 9.04
CA GLU A 233 -9.08 -22.15 9.69
C GLU A 233 -8.30 -20.84 9.46
N GLU A 234 -6.98 -20.92 9.28
CA GLU A 234 -6.11 -19.79 8.95
C GLU A 234 -6.54 -19.06 7.64
N GLY A 235 -6.97 -19.78 6.60
CA GLY A 235 -7.37 -19.17 5.34
C GLY A 235 -8.59 -18.27 5.51
N VAL A 236 -9.61 -18.78 6.23
CA VAL A 236 -10.83 -18.04 6.58
C VAL A 236 -10.50 -16.80 7.41
N VAL A 237 -9.71 -16.94 8.48
CA VAL A 237 -9.33 -15.83 9.35
C VAL A 237 -8.58 -14.74 8.59
N ARG A 238 -7.69 -15.12 7.66
CA ARG A 238 -6.95 -14.17 6.83
C ARG A 238 -7.87 -13.43 5.86
N MET A 239 -8.83 -14.09 5.22
CA MET A 239 -9.84 -13.42 4.38
C MET A 239 -10.68 -12.43 5.19
N GLN A 240 -11.15 -12.81 6.37
CA GLN A 240 -11.89 -11.91 7.25
C GLN A 240 -11.06 -10.68 7.65
N ALA A 241 -9.79 -10.88 7.97
CA ALA A 241 -8.87 -9.78 8.25
C ALA A 241 -8.67 -8.87 7.04
N ALA A 242 -8.54 -9.44 5.83
CA ALA A 242 -8.43 -8.66 4.60
C ALA A 242 -9.67 -7.79 4.34
N GLY A 243 -10.88 -8.32 4.53
CA GLY A 243 -12.12 -7.55 4.39
C GLY A 243 -12.19 -6.37 5.35
N LEU A 244 -11.85 -6.58 6.62
CA LEU A 244 -11.78 -5.51 7.62
C LEU A 244 -10.75 -4.43 7.25
N LEU A 245 -9.56 -4.83 6.78
CA LEU A 245 -8.51 -3.92 6.37
C LEU A 245 -8.92 -3.10 5.14
N LEU A 246 -9.53 -3.73 4.13
CA LEU A 246 -10.04 -3.05 2.93
C LEU A 246 -11.15 -2.05 3.30
N GLY A 247 -12.12 -2.45 4.11
CA GLY A 247 -13.17 -1.55 4.61
C GLY A 247 -12.57 -0.36 5.37
N SER A 248 -11.60 -0.61 6.26
CA SER A 248 -10.93 0.44 7.03
C SER A 248 -10.08 1.39 6.17
N THR A 249 -9.52 0.88 5.07
CA THR A 249 -8.69 1.67 4.14
C THR A 249 -9.49 2.84 3.57
N TRP A 250 -10.70 2.56 3.10
CA TRP A 250 -11.56 3.59 2.49
C TRP A 250 -11.97 4.66 3.49
N PHE A 251 -12.38 4.28 4.71
CA PHE A 251 -12.70 5.25 5.76
C PHE A 251 -11.49 6.08 6.21
N ARG A 252 -10.27 5.51 6.21
CA ARG A 252 -9.05 6.27 6.51
C ARG A 252 -8.77 7.34 5.45
N ILE A 253 -9.04 7.06 4.17
CA ILE A 253 -8.89 8.04 3.09
C ILE A 253 -9.89 9.19 3.26
N ILE A 254 -11.16 8.87 3.53
CA ILE A 254 -12.21 9.89 3.81
C ILE A 254 -11.80 10.76 4.99
N GLU A 255 -11.41 10.14 6.12
CA GLU A 255 -10.98 10.87 7.31
C GLU A 255 -9.74 11.75 7.02
N ALA A 256 -8.81 11.30 6.16
CA ALA A 256 -7.69 12.14 5.73
C ALA A 256 -8.17 13.41 4.99
N PHE A 257 -9.17 13.29 4.11
CA PHE A 257 -9.74 14.44 3.41
C PHE A 257 -10.48 15.39 4.35
N GLU A 258 -11.28 14.85 5.27
CA GLU A 258 -12.00 15.63 6.28
C GLU A 258 -11.03 16.39 7.20
N LEU A 259 -10.00 15.70 7.70
CA LEU A 259 -8.98 16.30 8.56
C LEU A 259 -8.16 17.36 7.83
N ALA A 260 -7.81 17.14 6.56
CA ALA A 260 -7.12 18.13 5.73
C ALA A 260 -7.97 19.39 5.57
N SER A 261 -9.28 19.20 5.31
CA SER A 261 -10.28 20.27 5.19
C SER A 261 -10.46 21.06 6.48
N ALA A 262 -10.32 20.41 7.64
CA ALA A 262 -10.50 21.01 8.95
C ALA A 262 -9.25 21.75 9.48
N GLN A 263 -8.08 21.65 8.81
CA GLN A 263 -6.86 22.28 9.32
C GLN A 263 -6.92 23.81 9.26
N GLU A 264 -6.73 24.48 10.39
CA GLU A 264 -6.57 25.94 10.47
C GLU A 264 -5.08 26.36 10.32
N GLY A 265 -4.84 27.54 9.74
CA GLY A 265 -3.51 28.19 9.72
C GLY A 265 -2.75 28.13 8.39
N SER A 266 -1.45 28.47 8.41
CA SER A 266 -0.60 28.40 7.22
C SER A 266 -0.41 26.94 6.82
N ARG A 267 -0.63 26.62 5.54
CA ARG A 267 -0.59 25.25 5.00
C ARG A 267 0.46 25.01 3.91
N LEU A 268 1.34 26.00 3.67
CA LEU A 268 2.29 25.99 2.55
C LEU A 268 3.34 24.87 2.61
N ASP A 269 3.48 24.22 3.77
CA ASP A 269 4.48 23.18 4.01
C ASP A 269 3.84 21.83 4.39
N ASP A 270 2.52 21.65 4.20
CA ASP A 270 1.83 20.39 4.51
C ASP A 270 1.71 19.54 3.23
N PRO A 271 2.04 18.24 3.25
CA PRO A 271 1.92 17.38 2.07
C PRO A 271 0.50 17.31 1.51
N ILE A 272 -0.52 17.36 2.37
CA ILE A 272 -1.92 17.36 1.97
C ILE A 272 -2.56 18.65 2.48
N THR A 273 -3.17 19.41 1.58
CA THR A 273 -3.81 20.68 1.90
C THR A 273 -5.04 20.93 1.02
N TYR A 274 -5.75 22.03 1.25
CA TYR A 274 -6.77 22.54 0.34
C TYR A 274 -6.50 23.99 -0.01
N GLU A 275 -6.90 24.39 -1.21
CA GLU A 275 -6.81 25.79 -1.66
C GLU A 275 -7.94 26.61 -1.05
N ASP A 276 -7.67 27.34 0.03
CA ASP A 276 -8.59 28.34 0.61
C ASP A 276 -8.57 29.62 -0.24
N ALA A 277 -9.29 29.59 -1.36
CA ALA A 277 -9.28 30.64 -2.38
C ALA A 277 -9.94 31.93 -1.87
N ASN A 278 -10.86 31.83 -0.91
CA ASN A 278 -11.60 32.95 -0.38
C ASN A 278 -11.02 33.49 0.96
N PHE A 279 -10.02 32.82 1.53
CA PHE A 279 -9.34 33.12 2.78
C PHE A 279 -10.26 33.12 4.02
N ASN A 280 -11.31 32.30 4.03
CA ASN A 280 -12.27 32.20 5.14
C ASN A 280 -11.80 31.20 6.23
N GLY A 281 -10.73 30.43 5.98
CA GLY A 281 -10.19 29.41 6.88
C GLY A 281 -11.01 28.11 6.95
N VAL A 282 -11.96 27.92 6.05
CA VAL A 282 -12.89 26.78 5.96
C VAL A 282 -12.88 26.27 4.52
N ARG A 283 -12.83 24.95 4.31
CA ARG A 283 -12.94 24.40 2.96
C ARG A 283 -14.34 24.69 2.40
N ASP A 284 -14.39 25.35 1.26
CA ASP A 284 -15.60 25.39 0.43
C ASP A 284 -15.68 24.13 -0.46
N PRO A 285 -16.87 23.59 -0.76
CA PRO A 285 -17.01 22.36 -1.56
C PRO A 285 -16.40 22.41 -2.96
N ASP A 286 -16.24 23.60 -3.54
CA ASP A 286 -15.62 23.83 -4.85
C ASP A 286 -14.10 24.02 -4.79
N GLU A 287 -13.53 24.15 -3.60
CA GLU A 287 -12.08 24.32 -3.42
C GLU A 287 -11.34 22.99 -3.62
N PRO A 288 -10.26 22.99 -4.43
CA PRO A 288 -9.50 21.78 -4.70
C PRO A 288 -8.70 21.31 -3.47
N LEU A 289 -8.63 20.00 -3.31
CA LEU A 289 -7.62 19.35 -2.48
C LEU A 289 -6.31 19.33 -3.27
N ILE A 290 -5.22 19.71 -2.60
CA ILE A 290 -3.87 19.67 -3.17
C ILE A 290 -3.09 18.60 -2.42
N ILE A 291 -2.58 17.61 -3.15
CA ILE A 291 -1.66 16.60 -2.65
C ILE A 291 -0.30 16.88 -3.28
N HIS A 292 0.59 17.48 -2.51
CA HIS A 292 1.93 17.83 -2.95
C HIS A 292 2.78 16.58 -3.16
N GLY A 293 3.69 16.61 -4.14
CA GLY A 293 4.70 15.56 -4.32
C GLY A 293 4.12 14.17 -4.57
N THR A 294 3.19 14.06 -5.53
CA THR A 294 2.60 12.77 -5.95
C THR A 294 2.67 12.64 -7.47
N PRO A 295 3.87 12.61 -8.07
CA PRO A 295 4.05 12.77 -9.51
C PRO A 295 3.32 11.70 -10.33
N MET A 296 3.29 10.45 -9.87
CA MET A 296 2.55 9.38 -10.56
C MET A 296 1.03 9.64 -10.58
N ILE A 297 0.46 10.12 -9.47
CA ILE A 297 -0.97 10.45 -9.40
C ILE A 297 -1.27 11.68 -10.26
N ALA A 298 -0.39 12.67 -10.21
CA ALA A 298 -0.51 13.87 -11.02
C ALA A 298 -0.46 13.52 -12.52
N GLU A 299 0.43 12.62 -12.92
CA GLU A 299 0.56 12.14 -14.30
C GLU A 299 -0.69 11.39 -14.73
N LEU A 300 -1.16 10.43 -13.93
CA LEU A 300 -2.39 9.69 -14.20
C LEU A 300 -3.62 10.60 -14.34
N LEU A 301 -3.82 11.54 -13.40
CA LEU A 301 -4.92 12.49 -13.49
C LEU A 301 -4.74 13.45 -14.67
N GLY A 302 -3.50 13.87 -14.95
CA GLY A 302 -3.16 14.68 -16.10
C GLY A 302 -3.53 14.00 -17.41
N GLU A 303 -3.20 12.72 -17.58
CA GLU A 303 -3.57 11.92 -18.75
C GLU A 303 -5.09 11.81 -18.89
N LEU A 304 -5.81 11.53 -17.80
CA LEU A 304 -7.28 11.47 -17.79
C LEU A 304 -7.93 12.81 -18.13
N GLU A 305 -7.31 13.93 -17.76
CA GLU A 305 -7.76 15.29 -18.09
C GLU A 305 -7.22 15.78 -19.45
N GLY A 306 -6.44 14.96 -20.18
CA GLY A 306 -5.83 15.32 -21.46
C GLY A 306 -4.74 16.40 -21.35
N ILE A 307 -4.14 16.56 -20.18
CA ILE A 307 -3.02 17.45 -19.89
C ILE A 307 -1.72 16.77 -20.36
N PRO A 308 -0.90 17.44 -21.20
CA PRO A 308 0.39 16.89 -21.62
C PRO A 308 1.32 16.61 -20.43
N PRO A 309 2.11 15.52 -20.42
CA PRO A 309 3.00 15.16 -19.30
C PRO A 309 3.99 16.27 -18.91
N ASP A 310 4.45 17.09 -19.86
CA ASP A 310 5.36 18.22 -19.59
C ASP A 310 4.70 19.43 -18.90
N GLN A 311 3.38 19.39 -18.73
CA GLN A 311 2.56 20.40 -18.07
C GLN A 311 1.95 19.91 -16.76
N VAL A 312 2.06 18.61 -16.47
CA VAL A 312 1.67 18.05 -15.18
C VAL A 312 2.65 18.58 -14.12
N GLY A 313 2.11 19.31 -13.13
CA GLY A 313 2.91 19.79 -12.01
C GLY A 313 3.31 18.66 -11.07
N GLU A 314 4.24 18.92 -10.15
CA GLU A 314 4.59 17.97 -9.08
C GLU A 314 3.44 17.79 -8.05
N ASP A 315 2.50 18.74 -8.06
CA ASP A 315 1.34 18.77 -7.18
C ASP A 315 0.10 18.21 -7.88
N THR A 316 -0.54 17.23 -7.25
CA THR A 316 -1.84 16.74 -7.67
C THR A 316 -2.93 17.68 -7.16
N ARG A 317 -3.68 18.30 -8.08
CA ARG A 317 -4.84 19.14 -7.76
C ARG A 317 -6.11 18.36 -8.06
N ILE A 318 -6.83 17.97 -7.02
CA ILE A 318 -8.09 17.25 -7.11
C ILE A 318 -9.22 18.25 -6.91
N SER A 319 -10.08 18.44 -7.92
CA SER A 319 -11.20 19.39 -7.82
C SER A 319 -12.11 19.05 -6.64
N GLY A 320 -12.75 20.06 -6.03
CA GLY A 320 -13.67 19.83 -4.92
C GLY A 320 -14.84 18.90 -5.30
N GLU A 321 -15.29 18.97 -6.56
CA GLU A 321 -16.27 18.04 -7.14
C GLU A 321 -15.76 16.59 -7.15
N LEU A 322 -14.53 16.36 -7.63
CA LEU A 322 -13.92 15.02 -7.62
C LEU A 322 -13.71 14.51 -6.20
N VAL A 323 -13.30 15.35 -5.25
CA VAL A 323 -13.19 14.94 -3.84
C VAL A 323 -14.53 14.43 -3.31
N GLY A 324 -15.63 15.15 -3.56
CA GLY A 324 -16.96 14.70 -3.15
C GLY A 324 -17.38 13.38 -3.79
N ILE A 325 -17.09 13.20 -5.08
CA ILE A 325 -17.32 11.92 -5.79
C ILE A 325 -16.53 10.77 -5.14
N LEU A 326 -15.26 11.02 -4.80
CA LEU A 326 -14.39 10.03 -4.18
C LEU A 326 -14.84 9.70 -2.75
N GLU A 327 -15.24 10.70 -1.95
CA GLU A 327 -15.79 10.50 -0.60
C GLU A 327 -17.03 9.60 -0.62
N ASP A 328 -17.96 9.86 -1.53
CA ASP A 328 -19.18 9.04 -1.71
C ASP A 328 -18.82 7.61 -2.12
N LEU A 329 -17.95 7.44 -3.13
CA LEU A 329 -17.52 6.13 -3.61
C LEU A 329 -16.79 5.36 -2.50
N PHE A 330 -15.83 5.97 -1.81
CA PHE A 330 -15.09 5.34 -0.73
C PHE A 330 -16.00 4.97 0.46
N SER A 331 -17.06 5.75 0.70
CA SER A 331 -18.05 5.42 1.75
C SER A 331 -18.82 4.14 1.39
N VAL A 332 -19.26 4.03 0.12
CA VAL A 332 -19.91 2.82 -0.40
C VAL A 332 -18.96 1.62 -0.34
N LEU A 333 -17.71 1.76 -0.81
CA LEU A 333 -16.72 0.69 -0.73
C LEU A 333 -16.46 0.28 0.72
N GLY A 334 -16.22 1.25 1.61
CA GLY A 334 -15.98 1.02 3.02
C GLY A 334 -17.10 0.22 3.68
N ALA A 335 -18.35 0.66 3.49
CA ALA A 335 -19.52 -0.04 4.01
C ALA A 335 -19.65 -1.46 3.42
N ALA A 336 -19.48 -1.60 2.10
CA ALA A 336 -19.60 -2.88 1.43
C ALA A 336 -18.59 -3.92 1.92
N PHE A 337 -17.33 -3.55 2.12
CA PHE A 337 -16.30 -4.48 2.62
C PHE A 337 -16.50 -4.84 4.11
N LEU A 338 -17.14 -3.97 4.90
CA LEU A 338 -17.46 -4.24 6.30
C LEU A 338 -18.78 -4.99 6.49
N ASP A 339 -19.60 -5.17 5.45
CA ASP A 339 -20.89 -5.86 5.48
C ASP A 339 -20.74 -7.30 6.03
N GLU A 340 -21.65 -7.71 6.93
CA GLU A 340 -21.61 -8.97 7.69
C GLU A 340 -20.38 -9.19 8.61
N SER A 341 -19.45 -8.22 8.69
CA SER A 341 -18.30 -8.31 9.58
C SER A 341 -18.66 -7.93 11.03
N SER A 342 -17.72 -8.09 11.96
CA SER A 342 -17.89 -7.61 13.33
C SER A 342 -17.94 -6.07 13.46
N MET A 343 -17.58 -5.35 12.39
CA MET A 343 -17.56 -3.89 12.32
C MET A 343 -18.73 -3.34 11.49
N ASP A 344 -19.63 -4.21 11.01
CA ASP A 344 -20.83 -3.80 10.30
C ASP A 344 -21.76 -3.02 11.23
N ILE A 345 -22.03 -1.76 10.88
CA ILE A 345 -22.92 -0.88 11.63
C ILE A 345 -24.40 -1.06 11.25
N PHE A 346 -24.69 -1.72 10.11
CA PHE A 346 -26.03 -1.99 9.59
C PHE A 346 -26.20 -3.46 9.18
N PRO A 347 -26.04 -4.44 10.10
CA PRO A 347 -26.01 -5.87 9.77
C PRO A 347 -27.32 -6.46 9.19
N ASP A 348 -28.39 -5.68 9.16
CA ASP A 348 -29.68 -6.08 8.57
C ASP A 348 -29.89 -5.50 7.15
N GLU A 349 -28.98 -4.66 6.66
CA GLU A 349 -29.05 -3.97 5.37
C GLU A 349 -27.84 -4.33 4.50
N PRO A 350 -28.00 -5.12 3.43
CA PRO A 350 -26.87 -5.52 2.61
C PRO A 350 -26.28 -4.32 1.87
N ASN A 351 -24.95 -4.26 1.81
CA ASN A 351 -24.20 -3.17 1.18
C ASN A 351 -23.46 -3.68 -0.08
N PRO A 352 -24.15 -3.89 -1.22
CA PRO A 352 -23.48 -4.28 -2.44
C PRO A 352 -22.67 -3.13 -3.05
N ILE A 353 -21.68 -3.49 -3.87
CA ILE A 353 -21.06 -2.62 -4.87
C ILE A 353 -21.69 -2.95 -6.22
N THR A 354 -22.00 -1.91 -6.99
CA THR A 354 -22.45 -2.00 -8.38
C THR A 354 -21.54 -1.17 -9.28
N LEU A 355 -21.54 -1.44 -10.58
CA LEU A 355 -20.88 -0.55 -11.55
C LEU A 355 -21.53 0.85 -11.58
N ALA A 356 -22.78 0.98 -11.13
CA ALA A 356 -23.45 2.26 -11.05
C ALA A 356 -22.83 3.21 -10.01
N ASP A 357 -22.21 2.68 -8.96
CA ASP A 357 -21.50 3.48 -7.94
C ASP A 357 -20.29 4.21 -8.52
N PHE A 358 -19.73 3.71 -9.63
CA PHE A 358 -18.63 4.34 -10.37
C PHE A 358 -19.11 5.35 -11.43
N ASN A 359 -20.43 5.44 -11.72
CA ASN A 359 -20.94 6.38 -12.74
C ASN A 359 -20.48 7.83 -12.53
N PRO A 360 -20.50 8.41 -11.31
CA PRO A 360 -20.04 9.78 -11.13
C PRO A 360 -18.58 9.96 -11.56
N LEU A 361 -17.72 8.98 -11.24
CA LEU A 361 -16.30 9.00 -11.62
C LEU A 361 -16.12 8.86 -13.14
N LEU A 362 -16.84 7.92 -13.77
CA LEU A 362 -16.78 7.70 -15.21
C LEU A 362 -17.29 8.91 -16.01
N VAL A 363 -18.30 9.62 -15.49
CA VAL A 363 -18.81 10.85 -16.10
C VAL A 363 -17.83 12.01 -15.88
N TYR A 364 -17.24 12.12 -14.68
CA TYR A 364 -16.27 13.16 -14.36
C TYR A 364 -15.07 13.13 -15.32
N PHE A 365 -14.51 11.95 -15.58
CA PHE A 365 -13.38 11.77 -16.52
C PHE A 365 -13.80 11.70 -18.00
N GLU A 366 -15.04 12.03 -18.34
CA GLU A 366 -15.59 11.97 -19.70
C GLU A 366 -15.42 10.60 -20.40
N ILE A 367 -15.18 9.52 -19.64
CA ILE A 367 -15.12 8.14 -20.15
C ILE A 367 -16.49 7.77 -20.72
N VAL A 368 -17.56 8.21 -20.04
CA VAL A 368 -18.94 8.08 -20.51
C VAL A 368 -19.64 9.45 -20.50
N PRO A 369 -20.45 9.78 -21.53
CA PRO A 369 -21.07 11.10 -21.65
C PRO A 369 -22.25 11.33 -20.69
N PHE A 370 -22.77 10.28 -20.05
CA PHE A 370 -23.85 10.33 -19.07
C PHE A 370 -23.87 9.04 -18.24
N PRO A 371 -24.46 9.05 -17.03
CA PRO A 371 -24.60 7.84 -16.21
C PRO A 371 -25.29 6.72 -16.99
N ILE A 372 -24.68 5.55 -17.05
CA ILE A 372 -25.18 4.44 -17.85
C ILE A 372 -26.23 3.68 -17.02
N PRO A 373 -27.54 3.74 -17.36
CA PRO A 373 -28.60 3.21 -16.48
C PRO A 373 -28.60 1.69 -16.36
N PHE A 374 -27.95 0.97 -17.28
CA PHE A 374 -27.86 -0.48 -17.25
C PHE A 374 -26.61 -1.00 -16.51
N LEU A 375 -25.77 -0.12 -15.96
CA LEU A 375 -24.72 -0.54 -15.03
C LEU A 375 -25.29 -0.91 -13.64
N ASP A 376 -26.54 -0.56 -13.38
CA ASP A 376 -27.33 -0.95 -12.20
C ASP A 376 -28.01 -2.33 -12.36
N LEU A 377 -27.60 -3.12 -13.36
CA LEU A 377 -28.14 -4.47 -13.53
C LEU A 377 -27.54 -5.40 -12.46
N GLU A 378 -28.39 -6.24 -11.86
CA GLU A 378 -28.01 -7.26 -10.86
C GLU A 378 -26.80 -8.12 -11.28
N MET A 379 -26.57 -8.28 -12.59
CA MET A 379 -25.43 -9.03 -13.12
C MET A 379 -24.06 -8.44 -12.77
N PHE A 380 -24.01 -7.16 -12.38
CA PHE A 380 -22.78 -6.46 -11.99
C PHE A 380 -22.75 -6.12 -10.49
N THR A 381 -23.62 -6.74 -9.71
CA THR A 381 -23.67 -6.54 -8.25
C THR A 381 -22.69 -7.49 -7.57
N PHE A 382 -21.75 -6.93 -6.82
CA PHE A 382 -20.78 -7.67 -6.01
C PHE A 382 -21.03 -7.39 -4.52
N TYR A 383 -20.99 -8.44 -3.71
CA TYR A 383 -21.17 -8.37 -2.26
C TYR A 383 -19.84 -8.71 -1.57
N PRO A 384 -18.89 -7.76 -1.48
CA PRO A 384 -17.58 -8.03 -0.89
C PRO A 384 -17.68 -8.45 0.57
N GLY A 385 -18.53 -7.82 1.38
CA GLY A 385 -18.60 -8.14 2.81
C GLY A 385 -18.93 -9.59 3.09
N PRO A 386 -20.05 -10.17 2.58
CA PRO A 386 -20.31 -11.60 2.69
C PRO A 386 -19.17 -12.47 2.15
N PHE A 387 -18.53 -12.06 1.04
CA PHE A 387 -17.38 -12.77 0.47
C PHE A 387 -16.16 -12.83 1.41
N PHE A 388 -15.86 -11.76 2.15
CA PHE A 388 -14.75 -11.73 3.10
C PHE A 388 -15.13 -12.22 4.51
N ALA A 389 -16.37 -11.96 4.96
CA ALA A 389 -16.87 -12.36 6.26
C ALA A 389 -17.12 -13.88 6.33
N ASN A 390 -17.65 -14.46 5.24
CA ASN A 390 -18.01 -15.86 5.11
C ASN A 390 -17.38 -16.47 3.84
N PRO A 391 -16.03 -16.48 3.73
CA PRO A 391 -15.36 -16.91 2.51
C PRO A 391 -15.63 -18.39 2.22
N GLU A 392 -16.02 -18.67 0.99
CA GLU A 392 -16.25 -20.04 0.51
C GLU A 392 -14.92 -20.74 0.18
N SER A 393 -14.95 -22.07 0.05
CA SER A 393 -13.74 -22.85 -0.27
C SER A 393 -13.09 -22.44 -1.58
N ASP A 394 -13.89 -21.92 -2.52
CA ASP A 394 -13.44 -21.51 -3.86
C ASP A 394 -12.54 -20.27 -3.82
N GLY A 395 -12.49 -19.55 -2.69
CA GLY A 395 -11.56 -18.43 -2.47
C GLY A 395 -11.71 -17.34 -3.53
N LEU A 396 -10.60 -16.91 -4.13
CA LEU A 396 -10.59 -15.88 -5.17
C LEU A 396 -11.11 -16.36 -6.52
N ARG A 397 -11.24 -17.67 -6.76
CA ARG A 397 -11.59 -18.20 -8.08
C ARG A 397 -12.93 -17.66 -8.57
N SER A 398 -13.96 -17.72 -7.73
CA SER A 398 -15.30 -17.23 -8.08
C SER A 398 -15.35 -15.73 -8.33
N LEU A 399 -14.45 -14.96 -7.70
CA LEU A 399 -14.33 -13.53 -7.96
C LEU A 399 -13.64 -13.27 -9.30
N LEU A 400 -12.53 -13.97 -9.58
CA LEU A 400 -11.81 -13.85 -10.84
C LEU A 400 -12.64 -14.30 -12.04
N GLU A 401 -13.39 -15.40 -11.93
CA GLU A 401 -14.32 -15.84 -12.98
C GLU A 401 -15.32 -14.72 -13.33
N LYS A 402 -15.88 -14.04 -12.32
CA LYS A 402 -16.76 -12.88 -12.54
C LYS A 402 -16.03 -11.71 -13.18
N LEU A 403 -14.79 -11.42 -12.77
CA LEU A 403 -14.01 -10.33 -13.35
C LEU A 403 -13.67 -10.60 -14.82
N ILE A 404 -13.34 -11.84 -15.18
CA ILE A 404 -13.12 -12.28 -16.56
C ILE A 404 -14.42 -12.12 -17.37
N GLU A 405 -15.56 -12.58 -16.84
CA GLU A 405 -16.86 -12.39 -17.50
C GLU A 405 -17.20 -10.92 -17.74
N ILE A 406 -16.89 -10.03 -16.78
CA ILE A 406 -17.08 -8.58 -16.90
C ILE A 406 -16.11 -8.00 -17.95
N TYR A 407 -14.84 -8.38 -17.90
CA TYR A 407 -13.81 -7.92 -18.85
C TYR A 407 -14.20 -8.31 -20.30
N ASP A 408 -14.55 -9.56 -20.53
CA ASP A 408 -15.02 -10.06 -21.83
C ASP A 408 -16.26 -9.33 -22.32
N PHE A 409 -17.19 -9.03 -21.41
CA PHE A 409 -18.38 -8.26 -21.73
C PHE A 409 -18.04 -6.82 -22.14
N LEU A 410 -17.16 -6.15 -21.40
CA LEU A 410 -16.74 -4.77 -21.67
C LEU A 410 -15.91 -4.67 -22.96
N GLY A 411 -15.07 -5.66 -23.24
CA GLY A 411 -14.28 -5.75 -24.48
C GLY A 411 -15.10 -5.85 -25.77
N ILE A 412 -16.42 -6.06 -25.68
CA ILE A 412 -17.33 -5.96 -26.84
C ILE A 412 -17.60 -4.50 -27.22
N PHE A 413 -17.46 -3.57 -26.27
CA PHE A 413 -17.82 -2.15 -26.44
C PHE A 413 -16.62 -1.22 -26.64
N LEU A 414 -15.44 -1.63 -26.17
CA LEU A 414 -14.15 -0.97 -26.39
C LEU A 414 -13.53 -1.47 -27.70
#